data_AF-A0A1C5FZ21-F1
#
_entry.id   AF-A0A1C5FZ21-F1
#
_cell.length_a   1.000
_cell.length_b   1.000
_cell.length_c   1.000
_cell.angle_alpha   90.00
_cell.angle_beta   90.00
_cell.angle_gamma   90.00
#
_symmetry.space_group_name_H-M   'P 1'
#
loop_
_entity.id
_entity.type
_entity.pdbx_description
1 polymer ?
#
loop_
_entity_poly.entity_id
_entity_poly.type
_entity_poly.pdbx_seq_one_letter_code
_entity_poly.pdbx_strand_id
1 'polypeptide(L)'
;MPHRNAPLTETGRPRPARCVVEDGWPLRRAAERFQVSPTTAQRWSGRYREFGEAGMADRSARPFRSPRRPPTRTERRIIKVRPARRWGPARIAHLLGLAPSTVHRVLVG
;
A
#
# COMPACT_ATOMS: atom_id res chain seq x y z
N MET A 1 -17.76 5.95 -8.12
CA MET A 1 -16.90 4.78 -7.80
C MET A 1 -16.53 4.06 -9.09
N PRO A 2 -15.28 3.64 -9.29
CA PRO A 2 -14.90 2.82 -10.44
C PRO A 2 -15.62 1.45 -10.37
N HIS A 3 -16.11 0.96 -11.51
CA HIS A 3 -16.82 -0.31 -11.56
C HIS A 3 -15.87 -1.49 -11.33
N ARG A 4 -16.38 -2.63 -10.82
CA ARG A 4 -15.60 -3.83 -10.46
C ARG A 4 -14.67 -4.33 -11.57
N ASN A 5 -15.03 -4.11 -12.83
CA ASN A 5 -14.29 -4.56 -14.02
C ASN A 5 -13.32 -3.50 -14.57
N ALA A 6 -13.19 -2.33 -13.92
CA ALA A 6 -12.31 -1.29 -14.40
C ALA A 6 -10.85 -1.78 -14.36
N PRO A 7 -10.01 -1.50 -15.36
CA PRO A 7 -8.68 -2.08 -15.51
C PRO A 7 -7.77 -1.95 -14.28
N LEU A 8 -7.97 -0.92 -13.46
CA LEU A 8 -7.15 -0.62 -12.28
C LEU A 8 -7.65 -1.25 -10.97
N THR A 9 -8.79 -1.94 -10.97
CA THR A 9 -9.30 -2.66 -9.78
C THR A 9 -8.68 -4.03 -9.65
N GLU A 10 -8.72 -4.62 -8.45
CA GLU A 10 -8.21 -5.97 -8.18
C GLU A 10 -8.77 -7.02 -9.16
N THR A 11 -10.04 -6.89 -9.57
CA THR A 11 -10.67 -7.76 -10.57
C THR A 11 -10.36 -7.40 -12.03
N GLY A 12 -9.98 -6.15 -12.31
CA GLY A 12 -9.70 -5.68 -13.67
C GLY A 12 -8.25 -5.91 -14.12
N ARG A 13 -7.28 -5.74 -13.21
CA ARG A 13 -5.83 -5.91 -13.49
C ARG A 13 -5.41 -7.28 -14.03
N PRO A 14 -5.96 -8.43 -13.55
CA PRO A 14 -5.52 -9.73 -14.07
C PRO A 14 -5.91 -9.94 -15.53
N ARG A 15 -6.92 -9.25 -16.07
CA ARG A 15 -7.43 -9.46 -17.43
C ARG A 15 -6.41 -9.15 -18.54
N PRO A 16 -5.79 -7.94 -18.61
CA PRO A 16 -4.73 -7.68 -19.59
C PRO A 16 -3.54 -8.62 -19.43
N ALA A 17 -3.20 -9.01 -18.20
CA ALA A 17 -2.09 -9.92 -17.96
C ALA A 17 -2.38 -11.33 -18.53
N ARG A 18 -3.59 -11.87 -18.29
CA ARG A 18 -4.05 -13.14 -18.87
C ARG A 18 -4.06 -13.10 -20.39
N CYS A 19 -4.61 -12.06 -21.01
CA CYS A 19 -4.62 -11.97 -22.48
C CYS A 19 -3.21 -12.03 -23.08
N VAL A 20 -2.22 -11.43 -22.42
CA VAL A 20 -0.82 -11.48 -22.90
C VAL A 20 -0.15 -12.81 -22.61
N VAL A 21 -0.43 -13.44 -21.47
CA VAL A 21 0.30 -14.63 -21.01
C VAL A 21 -0.34 -15.93 -21.50
N GLU A 22 -1.67 -16.05 -21.40
CA GLU A 22 -2.45 -17.24 -21.77
C GLU A 22 -2.88 -17.17 -23.25
N ASP A 23 -3.45 -16.04 -23.68
CA ASP A 23 -4.01 -15.90 -25.04
C ASP A 23 -2.96 -15.43 -26.08
N GLY A 24 -1.72 -15.15 -25.65
CA GLY A 24 -0.62 -14.73 -26.52
C GLY A 24 -0.78 -13.35 -27.17
N TRP A 25 -1.60 -12.46 -26.60
CA TRP A 25 -1.84 -11.15 -27.19
C TRP A 25 -0.59 -10.26 -27.17
N PRO A 26 -0.35 -9.47 -28.23
CA PRO A 26 0.66 -8.41 -28.20
C PRO A 26 0.38 -7.39 -27.09
N LEU A 27 1.43 -6.91 -26.43
CA LEU A 27 1.33 -5.93 -25.32
C LEU A 27 0.54 -4.68 -25.70
N ARG A 28 0.75 -4.15 -26.91
CA ARG A 28 0.03 -2.96 -27.41
C ARG A 28 -1.48 -3.20 -27.54
N ARG A 29 -1.87 -4.35 -28.11
CA ARG A 29 -3.27 -4.74 -28.24
C ARG A 29 -3.96 -4.87 -26.89
N ALA A 30 -3.29 -5.50 -25.92
CA ALA A 30 -3.81 -5.61 -24.56
C ALA A 30 -3.92 -4.21 -23.90
N ALA A 31 -2.88 -3.38 -24.02
CA ALA A 31 -2.86 -2.03 -23.48
C ALA A 31 -4.02 -1.16 -24.02
N GLU A 32 -4.25 -1.18 -25.33
CA GLU A 32 -5.36 -0.49 -26.00
C GLU A 32 -6.72 -1.00 -25.53
N ARG A 33 -6.92 -2.33 -25.51
CA ARG A 33 -8.19 -2.94 -25.09
C ARG A 33 -8.55 -2.59 -23.65
N PHE A 34 -7.56 -2.57 -22.77
CA PHE A 34 -7.75 -2.33 -21.34
C PHE A 34 -7.43 -0.90 -20.91
N GLN A 35 -7.26 0.05 -21.86
CA GLN A 35 -7.06 1.47 -21.57
C GLN A 35 -5.94 1.72 -20.55
N VAL A 36 -4.82 1.01 -20.69
CA VAL A 36 -3.61 1.17 -19.88
C VAL A 36 -2.42 1.46 -20.78
N SER A 37 -1.32 1.95 -20.22
CA SER A 37 -0.09 2.10 -20.99
C SER A 37 0.52 0.74 -21.35
N PRO A 38 1.26 0.62 -22.49
CA PRO A 38 2.03 -0.60 -22.81
C PRO A 38 3.01 -1.01 -21.70
N THR A 39 3.61 -0.04 -21.00
CA THR A 39 4.49 -0.28 -19.85
C THR A 39 3.74 -0.91 -18.66
N THR A 40 2.48 -0.51 -18.44
CA THR A 40 1.63 -1.09 -17.40
C THR A 40 1.25 -2.53 -17.77
N ALA A 41 0.85 -2.76 -19.02
CA ALA A 41 0.57 -4.10 -19.53
C ALA A 41 1.80 -5.01 -19.36
N GLN A 42 3.00 -4.57 -19.78
CA GLN A 42 4.25 -5.32 -19.62
C GLN A 42 4.53 -5.70 -18.15
N ARG A 43 4.41 -4.73 -17.24
CA ARG A 43 4.63 -4.95 -15.81
C ARG A 43 3.63 -5.96 -15.23
N TRP A 44 2.36 -5.87 -15.60
CA TRP A 44 1.34 -6.79 -15.12
C TRP A 44 1.50 -8.19 -15.69
N SER A 45 1.84 -8.32 -16.98
CA SER A 45 2.15 -9.62 -17.60
C SER A 45 3.38 -10.26 -16.97
N GLY A 46 4.45 -9.50 -16.69
CA GLY A 46 5.63 -10.01 -15.98
C GLY A 46 5.28 -10.53 -14.58
N ARG A 47 4.50 -9.75 -13.82
CA ARG A 47 4.04 -10.16 -12.49
C ARG A 47 3.15 -11.42 -12.54
N TYR A 48 2.28 -11.52 -13.53
CA TYR A 48 1.40 -12.68 -13.70
C TYR A 48 2.18 -13.95 -14.05
N ARG A 49 3.25 -13.85 -14.86
CA ARG A 49 4.15 -14.99 -15.11
C ARG A 49 4.86 -15.47 -13.85
N GLU A 50 5.26 -14.55 -12.97
CA GLU A 50 6.04 -14.87 -11.76
C GLU A 50 5.18 -15.42 -10.61
N PHE A 51 3.98 -14.87 -10.43
CA PHE A 51 3.16 -15.12 -9.22
C PHE A 51 1.74 -15.61 -9.53
N GLY A 52 1.39 -15.79 -10.80
CA GLY A 52 0.03 -16.15 -11.23
C GLY A 52 -1.03 -15.13 -10.79
N GLU A 53 -2.25 -15.61 -10.57
CA GLU A 53 -3.36 -14.79 -10.07
C GLU A 53 -3.08 -14.16 -8.70
N ALA A 54 -2.40 -14.89 -7.81
CA ALA A 54 -2.06 -14.41 -6.47
C ALA A 54 -1.19 -13.14 -6.50
N GLY A 55 -0.40 -12.96 -7.55
CA GLY A 55 0.41 -11.75 -7.78
C GLY A 55 -0.39 -10.49 -8.10
N MET A 56 -1.64 -10.62 -8.51
CA MET A 56 -2.44 -9.50 -9.04
C MET A 56 -3.26 -8.77 -7.97
N ALA A 57 -3.33 -9.31 -6.76
CA ALA A 57 -3.89 -8.62 -5.60
C ALA A 57 -3.11 -7.34 -5.27
N ASP A 58 -3.78 -6.36 -4.64
CA ASP A 58 -3.11 -5.15 -4.18
C ASP A 58 -2.05 -5.49 -3.14
N ARG A 59 -0.79 -5.21 -3.46
CA ARG A 59 0.30 -5.24 -2.49
C ARG A 59 0.29 -3.92 -1.72
N SER A 60 0.54 -4.00 -0.42
CA SER A 60 0.73 -2.79 0.36
C SER A 60 1.85 -1.96 -0.25
N ALA A 61 1.54 -0.72 -0.63
CA ALA A 61 2.55 0.27 -1.02
C ALA A 61 3.28 0.86 0.20
N ARG A 62 2.97 0.37 1.42
CA ARG A 62 3.61 0.84 2.65
C ARG A 62 5.09 0.42 2.63
N PRO A 63 6.00 1.34 2.97
CA PRO A 63 7.42 1.02 3.02
C PRO A 63 7.69 -0.04 4.09
N PHE A 64 8.55 -1.01 3.78
CA PHE A 64 8.98 -2.04 4.74
C PHE A 64 9.71 -1.42 5.95
N ARG A 65 10.40 -0.30 5.76
CA ARG A 65 11.12 0.42 6.80
C ARG A 65 10.82 1.91 6.72
N SER A 66 10.54 2.52 7.87
CA SER A 66 10.41 3.97 8.01
C SER A 66 11.52 4.48 8.94
N PRO A 67 12.62 5.03 8.41
CA PRO A 67 13.78 5.44 9.21
C PRO A 67 13.47 6.46 10.30
N ARG A 68 12.41 7.27 10.10
CA ARG A 68 11.96 8.28 11.07
C ARG A 68 10.92 7.75 12.07
N ARG A 69 10.64 6.44 12.05
CA ARG A 69 9.74 5.81 13.02
C ARG A 69 10.47 5.70 14.36
N PRO A 70 9.87 6.17 15.48
CA PRO A 70 10.51 6.06 16.78
C PRO A 70 10.72 4.59 17.15
N PRO A 71 11.73 4.27 17.98
CA PRO A 71 11.92 2.91 18.47
C PRO A 71 10.65 2.36 19.14
N THR A 72 10.40 1.05 19.01
CA THR A 72 9.20 0.39 19.55
C THR A 72 9.00 0.66 21.06
N ARG A 73 10.10 0.79 21.82
CA ARG A 73 10.04 1.16 23.25
C ARG A 73 9.40 2.52 23.47
N THR A 74 9.71 3.51 22.63
CA THR A 74 9.15 4.86 22.69
C THR A 74 7.67 4.85 22.30
N GLU A 75 7.30 4.10 21.25
CA GLU A 75 5.89 3.90 20.86
C GLU A 75 5.08 3.31 22.01
N ARG A 76 5.58 2.25 22.65
CA ARG A 76 4.91 1.61 23.80
C ARG A 76 4.74 2.57 24.98
N ARG A 77 5.72 3.45 25.25
CA ARG A 77 5.58 4.48 26.29
C ARG A 77 4.46 5.46 25.96
N ILE A 78 4.38 5.93 24.71
CA ILE A 78 3.30 6.82 24.25
C ILE A 78 1.94 6.15 24.43
N ILE A 79 1.80 4.92 23.93
CA ILE A 79 0.55 4.14 23.99
C ILE A 79 0.14 3.87 25.44
N LYS A 80 1.08 3.57 26.35
CA LYS A 80 0.80 3.31 27.76
C LYS A 80 0.34 4.55 28.51
N VAL A 81 0.96 5.71 28.26
CA VAL A 81 0.62 6.96 28.98
C VAL A 81 -0.78 7.44 28.61
N ARG A 82 -1.22 7.24 27.37
CA ARG A 82 -2.50 7.75 26.86
C ARG A 82 -3.72 7.30 27.70
N PRO A 83 -4.00 6.01 27.92
CA PRO A 83 -5.11 5.58 28.76
C PRO A 83 -4.85 5.81 30.26
N ALA A 84 -3.61 5.67 30.71
CA ALA A 84 -3.26 5.81 32.13
C ALA A 84 -3.49 7.22 32.68
N ARG A 85 -3.31 8.25 31.82
CA ARG A 85 -3.44 9.66 32.22
C ARG A 85 -4.58 10.40 31.53
N ARG A 86 -5.18 9.81 30.48
CA ARG A 86 -6.19 10.45 29.61
C ARG A 86 -5.70 11.78 29.03
N TRP A 87 -4.40 11.87 28.74
CA TRP A 87 -3.75 13.10 28.26
C TRP A 87 -3.73 13.21 26.73
N GLY A 88 -3.81 14.45 26.23
CA GLY A 88 -3.61 14.77 24.83
C GLY A 88 -2.13 14.67 24.40
N PRO A 89 -1.86 14.68 23.08
CA PRO A 89 -0.50 14.49 22.54
C PRO A 89 0.55 15.45 23.10
N ALA A 90 0.20 16.73 23.32
CA ALA A 90 1.13 17.73 23.84
C ALA A 90 1.64 17.40 25.26
N ARG A 91 0.75 16.99 26.17
CA ARG A 91 1.14 16.63 27.55
C ARG A 91 1.96 15.35 27.60
N ILE A 92 1.63 14.37 26.76
CA ILE A 92 2.40 13.13 26.63
C ILE A 92 3.79 13.42 26.05
N ALA A 93 3.86 14.28 25.03
CA ALA A 93 5.11 14.70 24.41
C ALA A 93 6.04 15.40 25.40
N HIS A 94 5.50 16.33 26.18
CA HIS A 94 6.24 16.99 27.25
C HIS A 94 6.76 15.99 28.29
N LEU A 95 5.93 15.05 28.76
CA LEU A 95 6.34 14.01 29.72
C LEU A 95 7.46 13.11 29.19
N LEU A 96 7.46 12.82 27.88
CA LEU A 96 8.39 11.87 27.27
C LEU A 96 9.60 12.52 26.59
N GLY A 97 9.69 13.86 26.57
CA GLY A 97 10.75 14.60 25.87
C GLY A 97 10.67 14.44 24.34
N LEU A 98 9.47 14.37 23.78
CA LEU A 98 9.23 14.14 22.35
C LEU A 98 8.57 15.35 21.70
N ALA A 99 8.62 15.42 20.36
CA ALA A 99 7.79 16.37 19.61
C ALA A 99 6.30 15.94 19.66
N PRO A 100 5.35 16.87 19.87
CA PRO A 100 3.91 16.57 19.85
C PRO A 100 3.45 15.88 18.56
N SER A 101 4.05 16.21 17.42
CA SER A 101 3.78 15.59 16.12
C SER A 101 4.17 14.11 16.06
N THR A 102 5.22 13.70 16.78
CA THR A 102 5.64 12.30 16.88
C THR A 102 4.64 11.51 17.72
N VAL A 103 4.20 12.08 18.84
CA VAL A 103 3.16 11.46 19.70
C VAL A 103 1.84 11.35 18.95
N HIS A 104 1.41 12.41 18.27
CA HIS A 104 0.20 12.39 17.46
C HIS A 104 0.26 11.31 16.38
N ARG A 105 1.38 11.22 15.65
CA ARG A 105 1.58 10.18 14.62
C ARG A 105 1.46 8.76 15.19
N VAL A 106 1.99 8.51 16.38
CA VAL A 106 1.90 7.18 17.04
C VAL A 106 0.48 6.87 17.53
N LEU A 107 -0.32 7.87 17.89
CA LEU A 107 -1.68 7.66 18.40
C LEU A 107 -2.75 7.58 17.30
N VAL A 108 -2.46 8.08 16.10
CA VAL A 108 -3.39 8.12 14.97
C VAL A 108 -3.01 7.15 13.84
N GLY A 109 -1.72 6.83 13.71
CA GLY A 109 -1.20 5.91 12.69
C GLY A 109 -1.34 4.45 13.07
#